data_AF-A0AAW9I5W8-F1
#
_entry.id   AF-A0AAW9I5W8-F1
#
_cell.length_a   1.000
_cell.length_b   1.000
_cell.length_c   1.000
_cell.angle_alpha   90.00
_cell.angle_beta   90.00
_cell.angle_gamma   90.00
#
_symmetry.space_group_name_H-M   'P 1'
#
loop_
_entity.id
_entity.type
_entity.pdbx_description
1 polymer ?
#
loop_
_entity_poly.entity_id
_entity_poly.type
_entity_poly.pdbx_seq_one_letter_code
_entity_poly.pdbx_strand_id
1 'polypeptide(L)' 'MILSKKVRLYPSELQEQKLLQSVGTARFIYNWTLARQEENYKNGGKFISDGVLRKELTQLKKSELSWLNEVSN' A
#
# COMPACT_ATOMS: atom_id res chain seq x y z
N MET A 1 14.10 -22.60 14.74
CA MET A 1 14.99 -22.12 13.66
C MET A 1 14.16 -22.08 12.39
N ILE A 2 13.92 -20.91 11.80
CA ILE A 2 13.16 -20.81 10.54
C ILE A 2 14.13 -21.13 9.41
N LEU A 3 13.86 -22.19 8.65
CA LEU A 3 14.63 -22.53 7.45
C LEU A 3 14.07 -21.74 6.27
N SER A 4 14.93 -21.01 5.55
CA SER A 4 14.54 -20.24 4.36
C SER A 4 15.39 -20.64 3.15
N LYS A 5 14.77 -20.66 1.96
CA LYS A 5 15.48 -20.82 0.68
C LYS A 5 15.48 -19.50 -0.08
N LYS A 6 16.63 -19.11 -0.62
CA LYS A 6 16.80 -17.92 -1.45
C LYS A 6 17.02 -18.35 -2.90
N VAL A 7 16.25 -17.79 -3.82
CA VAL A 7 16.34 -18.05 -5.25
C VAL A 7 16.43 -16.72 -5.99
N ARG A 8 17.27 -16.63 -7.02
CA ARG A 8 17.34 -15.47 -7.91
C ARG A 8 16.29 -15.62 -9.01
N LEU A 9 15.49 -14.58 -9.22
CA LEU A 9 14.54 -14.49 -10.31
C LEU A 9 15.20 -13.81 -11.52
N TYR A 10 14.78 -14.19 -12.72
CA TYR A 10 15.11 -13.53 -13.98
C TYR A 10 13.80 -13.07 -14.63
N PRO A 11 13.25 -11.92 -14.17
CA PRO A 11 11.97 -11.45 -14.67
C PRO A 11 12.09 -10.98 -16.12
N SER A 12 11.02 -11.15 -16.90
CA SER A 12 10.85 -10.41 -18.15
C SER A 12 10.56 -8.93 -17.87
N GLU A 13 10.67 -8.07 -18.88
CA GLU A 13 10.37 -6.63 -18.75
C GLU A 13 8.98 -6.37 -18.15
N LEU A 14 7.96 -7.11 -18.62
CA LEU A 14 6.60 -7.02 -18.08
C LEU A 14 6.52 -7.45 -16.60
N GLN A 15 7.29 -8.46 -16.20
CA GLN A 15 7.33 -8.91 -14.81
C GLN A 15 8.05 -7.90 -13.92
N GLU A 16 9.15 -7.32 -14.39
CA GLU A 16 9.89 -6.28 -13.67
C GLU A 16 9.01 -5.04 -13.44
N GLN A 17 8.29 -4.60 -14.47
CA GLN A 17 7.33 -3.50 -14.33
C GLN A 17 6.28 -3.79 -13.25
N LYS A 18 5.69 -5.00 -13.23
CA LYS A 18 4.71 -5.39 -12.21
C LYS A 18 5.31 -5.45 -10.81
N LEU A 19 6.54 -5.93 -10.66
CA LEU A 19 7.25 -5.94 -9.38
C LEU A 19 7.47 -4.51 -8.87
N LEU A 20 7.92 -3.60 -9.74
CA LEU A 20 8.11 -2.19 -9.40
C LEU A 20 6.79 -1.50 -9.04
N GLN A 21 5.71 -1.76 -9.80
CA GLN A 21 4.36 -1.26 -9.48
C GLN A 21 3.88 -1.75 -8.11
N SER A 22 4.10 -3.03 -7.79
CA SER A 22 3.73 -3.61 -6.51
C SER A 22 4.48 -2.95 -5.35
N VAL A 23 5.80 -2.81 -5.46
CA VAL A 23 6.65 -2.17 -4.43
C VAL A 23 6.29 -0.68 -4.28
N GLY A 24 6.10 0.03 -5.41
CA GLY A 24 5.71 1.43 -5.42
C GLY A 24 4.36 1.65 -4.74
N THR A 25 3.38 0.81 -5.06
CA THR A 25 2.04 0.85 -4.46
C THR A 25 2.09 0.58 -2.96
N ALA A 26 2.85 -0.44 -2.52
CA ALA A 26 3.01 -0.74 -1.09
C ALA A 26 3.62 0.45 -0.33
N ARG A 27 4.66 1.08 -0.89
CA ARG A 27 5.28 2.27 -0.31
C ARG A 27 4.31 3.45 -0.24
N PHE A 28 3.54 3.68 -1.30
CA PHE A 28 2.53 4.74 -1.36
C PHE A 28 1.48 4.56 -0.25
N ILE A 29 0.89 3.37 -0.11
CA ILE A 29 -0.13 3.10 0.91
C ILE A 29 0.45 3.23 2.32
N TYR A 30 1.67 2.75 2.55
CA TYR A 30 2.34 2.94 3.84
C TYR A 30 2.49 4.43 4.18
N ASN A 31 3.00 5.24 3.26
CA ASN A 31 3.17 6.68 3.49
C ASN A 31 1.82 7.39 3.68
N TRP A 32 0.80 7.02 2.90
CA TRP A 32 -0.56 7.56 3.04
C TRP A 32 -1.14 7.25 4.44
N THR A 33 -1.05 5.99 4.88
CA THR A 33 -1.54 5.61 6.22
C THR A 33 -0.78 6.31 7.34
N LEU A 34 0.54 6.44 7.22
CA LEU A 34 1.37 7.15 8.20
C LEU A 34 0.97 8.63 8.29
N ALA A 35 0.87 9.32 7.16
CA ALA A 35 0.45 10.72 7.11
C ALA A 35 -0.94 10.91 7.73
N ARG A 36 -1.87 10.00 7.47
CA ARG A 36 -3.22 10.03 8.03
C ARG A 36 -3.23 9.86 9.54
N GLN A 37 -2.41 8.95 10.07
CA GLN A 37 -2.28 8.75 11.51
C GLN A 37 -1.62 9.95 12.19
N GLU A 38 -0.58 10.52 11.58
CA GLU A 38 0.10 11.71 12.09
C GLU A 38 -0.85 12.92 12.15
N GLU A 39 -1.61 13.16 11.08
CA GLU A 39 -2.62 14.22 11.02
C GLU A 39 -3.68 14.04 12.12
N ASN A 40 -4.25 12.83 12.23
CA ASN A 40 -5.25 12.53 13.24
C ASN A 40 -4.71 12.68 14.66
N TYR A 41 -3.47 12.26 14.91
CA TYR A 41 -2.81 12.46 16.21
C TYR A 41 -2.60 13.96 16.53
N LYS A 42 -2.13 14.75 15.55
CA LYS A 42 -1.98 16.22 15.69
C LYS A 42 -3.30 16.90 16.02
N ASN A 43 -4.41 16.37 15.52
CA ASN A 43 -5.76 16.85 15.80
C ASN A 43 -6.35 16.33 17.13
N GLY A 44 -5.56 15.66 17.98
CA GLY A 44 -5.99 15.11 19.26
C GLY A 44 -6.80 13.80 19.16
N GLY A 45 -6.80 13.19 17.98
CA GLY A 45 -7.48 11.92 17.72
C GLY A 45 -6.76 10.72 18.34
N LYS A 46 -7.51 9.64 18.55
CA LYS A 46 -6.96 8.33 18.94
C LYS A 46 -6.48 7.58 17.71
N PHE A 47 -5.60 6.59 17.90
CA PHE A 47 -5.11 5.72 16.84
C PHE A 47 -6.26 5.19 15.95
N ILE A 48 -6.15 5.41 14.65
CA ILE A 48 -7.16 4.95 13.69
C ILE A 48 -6.93 3.46 13.46
N SER A 49 -7.98 2.65 13.59
CA SER A 49 -7.87 1.21 13.31
C SER A 49 -7.73 0.94 11.80
N ASP A 50 -7.05 -0.16 11.45
CA ASP A 50 -6.89 -0.63 10.07
C ASP A 50 -8.23 -0.67 9.32
N GLY A 51 -9.28 -1.19 9.94
CA GLY A 51 -10.60 -1.31 9.32
C GLY A 51 -11.21 0.04 8.91
N VAL A 52 -10.88 1.13 9.61
CA VAL A 52 -11.34 2.48 9.25
C VAL A 52 -10.51 3.00 8.07
N LEU A 53 -9.18 2.90 8.14
CA LEU A 53 -8.28 3.33 7.06
C LEU A 53 -8.57 2.59 5.75
N ARG A 54 -8.86 1.29 5.80
CA ARG A 54 -9.22 0.50 4.61
C ARG A 54 -10.54 0.93 3.99
N LYS A 55 -11.53 1.30 4.80
CA LYS A 55 -12.81 1.83 4.29
C LYS A 55 -12.62 3.18 3.60
N GLU A 56 -11.84 4.07 4.21
CA GLU A 56 -11.46 5.37 3.62
C GLU A 56 -10.73 5.16 2.29
N LEU A 57 -9.70 4.31 2.28
CA LEU A 57 -8.96 3.95 1.08
C LEU A 57 -9.87 3.35 -0.01
N THR A 58 -10.86 2.53 0.36
CA THR A 58 -11.82 1.96 -0.61
C THR A 58 -12.64 3.05 -1.31
N GLN A 59 -12.98 4.14 -0.63
CA GLN A 59 -13.65 5.26 -1.28
C GLN A 59 -12.69 6.06 -2.16
N LEU A 60 -11.46 6.29 -1.70
CA LEU A 60 -10.42 6.96 -2.51
C LEU A 60 -10.09 6.17 -3.79
N LYS A 61 -10.07 4.83 -3.72
CA LYS A 61 -9.92 3.93 -4.90
C LYS A 61 -11.03 4.10 -5.94
N LYS A 62 -12.17 4.71 -5.60
CA LYS A 62 -13.26 4.97 -6.56
C LYS A 62 -13.14 6.35 -7.22
N SER A 63 -12.36 7.26 -6.64
CA SER A 63 -12.19 8.62 -7.13
C SER A 63 -10.72 8.91 -7.44
N GLU A 64 -10.01 9.55 -6.49
CA GLU A 64 -8.68 10.13 -6.66
C GLU A 64 -7.58 9.10 -6.88
N LEU A 65 -7.77 7.88 -6.36
CA LEU A 65 -6.80 6.79 -6.40
C LEU A 65 -7.29 5.61 -7.25
N SER A 66 -8.06 5.88 -8.30
CA SER A 66 -8.62 4.87 -9.21
C SER A 66 -7.56 3.96 -9.84
N TRP A 67 -6.35 4.48 -10.09
CA TRP A 67 -5.19 3.74 -10.61
C TRP A 67 -4.75 2.59 -9.70
N LEU A 68 -5.06 2.61 -8.39
CA LEU A 68 -4.73 1.51 -7.49
C LEU A 68 -5.45 0.20 -7.87
N ASN A 69 -6.58 0.29 -8.56
CA ASN A 69 -7.31 -0.89 -9.05
C ASN A 69 -6.53 -1.64 -10.15
N GLU A 70 -5.57 -0.99 -10.81
CA GLU A 70 -4.74 -1.60 -11.85
C GLU A 70 -3.64 -2.50 -11.26
N VAL A 71 -3.26 -2.28 -10.00
CA VAL A 71 -2.16 -2.98 -9.32
C VAL A 71 -2.68 -4.03 -8.33
N SER A 72 -3.73 -3.70 -7.58
CA SER A 72 -4.33 -4.60 -6.59
C SER A 72 -5.86 -4.50 -6.64
N ASN A 73 -6.51 -5.67 -6.74
CA ASN A 73 -7.95 -5.82 -6.54
C ASN A 73 -8.37 -5.22 -5.20
#